data_AF-X1V1H4-F1
#
_entry.id   AF-X1V1H4-F1
#
_cell.length_a   1.000
_cell.length_b   1.000
_cell.length_c   1.000
_cell.angle_alpha   90.00
_cell.angle_beta   90.00
_cell.angle_gamma   90.00
#
_symmetry.space_group_name_H-M   'P 1'
#
loop_
_entity.id
_entity.type
_entity.pdbx_description
1 polymer ?
#
loop_
_entity_poly.entity_id
_entity_poly.type
_entity_poly.pdbx_seq_one_letter_code
_entity_poly.pdbx_strand_id
1 'polypeptide(L)' 'SDLEIDAMVYTEEEFQKIIQERRPFIEQALEEGIVVYEKRDTKCIMV' A
#
# COMPACT_ATOMS: atom_id res chain seq x y z
N SER A 1 14.96 -6.51 -20.56
CA SER A 1 14.91 -7.13 -19.23
C SER A 1 13.55 -6.80 -18.69
N ASP A 2 12.63 -7.74 -18.82
CA ASP A 2 11.25 -7.53 -18.40
C ASP A 2 11.23 -7.59 -16.88
N LEU A 3 10.83 -6.49 -16.23
CA LEU A 3 10.62 -6.47 -14.79
C LEU A 3 9.41 -7.33 -14.49
N GLU A 4 9.63 -8.43 -13.79
CA GLU A 4 8.54 -9.25 -13.24
C GLU A 4 7.99 -8.50 -12.02
N ILE A 5 6.78 -7.96 -12.15
CA ILE A 5 6.11 -7.19 -11.10
C ILE A 5 4.95 -8.03 -10.58
N ASP A 6 5.02 -8.40 -9.29
CA ASP A 6 3.90 -8.97 -8.57
C ASP A 6 2.98 -7.84 -8.08
N ALA A 7 1.83 -7.68 -8.74
CA ALA A 7 0.84 -6.67 -8.37
C ALA A 7 -0.12 -7.20 -7.29
N MET A 8 -0.09 -6.58 -6.12
CA MET A 8 -1.07 -6.81 -5.05
C MET A 8 -2.15 -5.72 -5.10
N VAL A 9 -3.43 -6.12 -5.18
CA VAL A 9 -4.56 -5.20 -5.30
C VAL A 9 -5.51 -5.41 -4.12
N TYR A 10 -5.86 -4.31 -3.45
CA TYR A 10 -6.71 -4.29 -2.27
C TYR A 10 -7.75 -3.17 -2.39
N THR A 11 -8.91 -3.37 -1.77
CA THR A 11 -9.81 -2.27 -1.43
C THR A 11 -9.20 -1.43 -0.29
N GLU A 12 -9.72 -0.22 -0.08
CA GLU A 12 -9.27 0.65 1.02
C GLU A 12 -9.44 -0.03 2.38
N GLU A 13 -10.57 -0.69 2.63
CA GLU A 13 -10.84 -1.39 3.89
C GLU A 13 -9.87 -2.55 4.15
N GLU A 14 -9.57 -3.36 3.12
CA GLU A 14 -8.62 -4.46 3.21
C GLU A 14 -7.20 -3.95 3.48
N PHE A 15 -6.81 -2.88 2.79
CA PHE A 15 -5.50 -2.28 2.98
C PHE A 15 -5.33 -1.73 4.41
N GLN A 16 -6.33 -1.01 4.91
CA GLN A 16 -6.34 -0.51 6.29
C GLN A 16 -6.27 -1.65 7.32
N LYS A 17 -6.99 -2.75 7.08
CA LYS A 17 -6.91 -3.94 7.95
C LYS A 17 -5.51 -4.55 7.94
N ILE A 18 -4.84 -4.64 6.79
CA ILE A 18 -3.48 -5.16 6.68
C ILE A 18 -2.49 -4.28 7.48
N ILE A 19 -2.66 -2.96 7.44
CA ILE A 19 -1.87 -2.01 8.24
C ILE A 19 -2.10 -2.26 9.73
N GLN A 20 -3.36 -2.33 10.16
CA GLN A 20 -3.72 -2.58 11.58
C GLN A 20 -3.20 -3.92 12.09
N GLU A 21 -3.21 -4.96 11.25
CA GLU A 21 -2.66 -6.27 11.56
C GLU A 21 -1.11 -6.29 11.59
N ARG A 22 -0.45 -5.21 11.19
CA ARG A 22 1.02 -5.07 11.15
C ARG A 22 1.69 -6.24 10.43
N ARG A 23 1.19 -6.58 9.23
CA ARG A 23 1.79 -7.67 8.44
C ARG A 23 3.24 -7.30 8.07
N PRO A 24 4.21 -8.23 8.14
CA PRO A 24 5.62 -7.89 7.94
C PRO A 24 5.92 -7.17 6.62
N PHE A 25 5.28 -7.59 5.53
CA PHE A 25 5.50 -6.96 4.23
C PHE A 25 4.93 -5.53 4.14
N ILE A 26 3.82 -5.23 4.85
CA ILE A 26 3.22 -3.90 4.77
C ILE A 26 4.05 -2.89 5.56
N GLU A 27 4.65 -3.30 6.67
CA GLU A 27 5.56 -2.44 7.43
C GLU A 27 6.74 -2.01 6.56
N GLN A 28 7.38 -2.97 5.88
CA GLN A 28 8.46 -2.66 4.94
C GLN A 28 7.99 -1.79 3.77
N ALA A 29 6.82 -2.07 3.19
CA ALA A 29 6.29 -1.30 2.08
C ALA A 29 5.94 0.15 2.48
N LEU A 30 5.51 0.39 3.71
CA LEU A 30 5.22 1.74 4.22
C LEU A 30 6.50 2.51 4.57
N GLU A 31 7.55 1.83 5.02
CA GLU A 31 8.83 2.46 5.37
C GLU A 31 9.72 2.72 4.15
N GLU A 32 9.80 1.77 3.22
CA GLU A 32 10.75 1.78 2.10
C GLU A 32 10.08 2.07 0.74
N GLY A 33 8.76 1.94 0.66
CA GLY A 33 8.01 2.05 -0.59
C GLY A 33 7.92 3.48 -1.14
N ILE A 34 7.64 3.58 -2.43
CA ILE A 34 7.48 4.85 -3.14
C ILE A 34 6.05 4.94 -3.68
N VAL A 35 5.37 6.05 -3.38
CA VAL A 35 4.08 6.37 -3.97
C VAL A 35 4.30 6.83 -5.41
N VAL A 36 3.93 5.98 -6.37
CA VAL A 36 4.04 6.28 -7.81
C VAL A 36 2.86 7.11 -8.33
N TYR A 37 1.69 6.99 -7.70
CA TYR A 37 0.48 7.72 -8.07
C TYR A 37 -0.52 7.75 -6.89
N GLU A 38 -1.16 8.90 -6.69
CA GLU A 38 -2.25 9.07 -5.72
C GLU A 38 -3.32 10.00 -6.31
N LYS A 39 -4.59 9.60 -6.20
CA LYS A 39 -5.72 10.44 -6.58
C LYS A 39 -6.12 11.33 -5.40
N ARG A 40 -5.80 12.63 -5.49
CA ARG A 40 -5.92 13.63 -4.39
C ARG A 40 -7.35 13.92 -3.88
N ASP A 41 -8.38 13.51 -4.61
CA ASP A 41 -9.78 13.83 -4.25
C ASP A 41 -10.44 12.82 -3.29
N THR A 42 -9.76 11.71 -3.01
CA THR A 42 -10.14 10.76 -1.97
C THR A 42 -9.30 11.08 -0.74
N LYS A 43 -9.93 11.59 0.32
CA LYS A 43 -9.28 11.94 1.60
C LYS A 43 -8.40 10.78 2.05
N CYS A 44 -7.09 10.95 2.00
CA CYS A 44 -6.16 10.00 2.59
C CYS A 44 -6.25 10.12 4.13
N ILE A 45 -6.71 9.07 4.79
CA ILE A 45 -6.45 8.88 6.22
C ILE A 45 -5.09 8.21 6.30
N MET A 46 -4.05 9.01 6.52
CA MET A 46 -2.78 8.51 7.06
C MET A 46 -2.88 8.59 8.58
N VAL A 47 -2.90 7.43 9.25
CA VAL A 47 -2.67 7.30 10.70
C VAL A 47 -1.47 6.39 10.91
#